data_AF-A0A1I7D9J7-F1
#
_entry.id   AF-A0A1I7D9J7-F1
#
_cell.length_a   1.000
_cell.length_b   1.000
_cell.length_c   1.000
_cell.angle_alpha   90.00
_cell.angle_beta   90.00
_cell.angle_gamma   90.00
#
_symmetry.space_group_name_H-M   'P 1'
#
loop_
_entity.id
_entity.type
_entity.pdbx_description
1 polymer ?
#
loop_
_entity_poly.entity_id
_entity_poly.type
_entity_poly.pdbx_seq_one_letter_code
_entity_poly.pdbx_strand_id
1 'polypeptide(L)' 'MKKAPFIYRSLFNFWLVYILPTSILTIILTQLFNGSISWEFFKLPSTYVKMLIFQVIFGIWMYFRDYKPKAQRFKDGV' A
#
# COMPACT_ATOMS: atom_id res chain seq x y z
N MET A 1 12.33 20.62 -16.02
CA MET A 1 11.75 19.34 -15.56
C MET A 1 11.41 19.47 -14.07
N LYS A 2 10.11 19.51 -13.71
CA LYS A 2 9.72 19.46 -12.29
C LYS A 2 10.20 18.11 -11.72
N LYS A 3 10.97 18.11 -10.62
CA LYS A 3 11.38 16.86 -9.97
C LYS A 3 10.12 16.07 -9.61
N ALA A 4 10.05 14.81 -10.02
CA ALA A 4 8.95 13.93 -9.62
C ALA A 4 8.83 13.93 -8.08
N PRO A 5 7.61 14.03 -7.52
CA PRO A 5 7.38 13.94 -6.08
C PRO A 5 7.94 12.64 -5.52
N PHE A 6 8.38 12.64 -4.26
CA PHE A 6 9.05 11.50 -3.61
C PHE A 6 8.34 10.16 -3.85
N ILE A 7 7.00 10.17 -3.81
CA ILE A 7 6.12 9.01 -4.01
C ILE A 7 6.28 8.38 -5.39
N TYR A 8 6.49 9.18 -6.45
CA TYR A 8 6.55 8.71 -7.84
C TYR A 8 7.97 8.50 -8.35
N ARG A 9 8.98 8.68 -7.50
CA ARG A 9 10.39 8.47 -7.87
C ARG A 9 10.77 7.00 -7.95
N SER A 10 10.15 6.15 -7.13
CA SER A 10 10.40 4.72 -7.13
C SER A 10 9.15 3.96 -6.70
N LEU A 11 9.04 2.71 -7.17
CA LEU A 11 7.98 1.81 -6.75
C LEU A 11 8.04 1.51 -5.25
N PHE A 12 9.24 1.50 -4.67
CA PHE A 12 9.46 1.35 -3.23
C PHE A 12 8.87 2.52 -2.43
N ASN A 13 9.08 3.77 -2.87
CA ASN A 13 8.52 4.94 -2.18
C ASN A 13 7.00 4.97 -2.26
N PHE A 14 6.44 4.58 -3.42
CA PHE A 14 5.00 4.41 -3.57
C PHE A 14 4.45 3.33 -2.64
N TRP A 15 5.13 2.19 -2.56
CA TRP A 15 4.74 1.10 -1.68
C TRP A 15 4.78 1.52 -0.20
N LEU A 16 5.83 2.23 0.22
CA LEU A 16 5.97 2.75 1.59
C LEU A 16 4.89 3.76 1.97
N VAL A 17 4.51 4.66 1.06
CA VAL A 17 3.61 5.78 1.37
C VAL A 17 2.14 5.41 1.20
N TYR A 18 1.82 4.48 0.30
CA TYR A 18 0.44 4.07 0.04
C TYR A 18 0.16 2.65 0.54
N ILE A 19 0.87 1.67 0.00
CA ILE A 19 0.48 0.26 0.14
C ILE A 19 0.68 -0.20 1.59
N LEU A 20 1.82 0.12 2.20
CA LEU A 20 2.13 -0.25 3.57
C LEU A 20 1.11 0.33 4.59
N PRO A 21 0.89 1.67 4.66
CA PRO A 21 -0.04 2.24 5.62
C PRO A 21 -1.50 1.83 5.37
N THR A 22 -1.95 1.70 4.12
CA THR A 22 -3.30 1.19 3.85
C THR A 22 -3.48 -0.24 4.35
N SER A 23 -2.48 -1.10 4.16
CA SER A 23 -2.53 -2.49 4.65
C SER A 23 -2.60 -2.57 6.18
N ILE A 24 -1.84 -1.71 6.87
CA ILE A 24 -1.90 -1.58 8.33
C ILE A 24 -3.29 -1.07 8.76
N LEU A 25 -3.84 -0.06 8.08
CA LEU A 25 -5.16 0.48 8.38
C LEU A 25 -6.26 -0.58 8.20
N THR A 26 -6.24 -1.33 7.10
CA THR A 26 -7.20 -2.40 6.84
C THR A 26 -7.16 -3.45 7.94
N ILE A 27 -5.99 -3.76 8.49
CA ILE A 27 -5.86 -4.66 9.64
C ILE A 27 -6.52 -4.07 10.88
N ILE A 28 -6.17 -2.82 11.22
CA ILE A 28 -6.72 -2.15 12.40
C ILE A 28 -8.25 -2.14 12.32
N LEU A 29 -8.81 -1.81 11.15
CA LEU A 29 -10.25 -1.83 10.91
C LEU A 29 -10.83 -3.25 11.05
N THR A 30 -10.24 -4.23 10.38
CA THR A 30 -10.72 -5.63 10.43
C THR A 30 -10.74 -6.17 11.87
N GLN A 31 -9.77 -5.77 12.69
CA GLN A 31 -9.73 -6.17 14.11
C GLN A 31 -10.70 -5.36 14.98
N LEU A 32 -10.87 -4.07 14.71
CA LEU A 32 -11.83 -3.22 15.41
C LEU A 32 -13.25 -3.75 15.24
N PHE A 33 -13.60 -4.23 14.05
CA PHE A 33 -14.91 -4.83 13.77
C PHE A 33 -15.05 -6.29 14.23
N ASN A 34 -13.94 -7.01 14.51
CA ASN A 34 -13.95 -8.38 15.05
C ASN A 34 -13.74 -8.46 16.58
N GLY A 35 -13.75 -7.33 17.28
CA GLY A 35 -13.94 -7.28 18.74
C GLY A 35 -12.72 -7.54 19.63
N SER A 36 -11.51 -7.79 19.10
CA SER A 36 -10.31 -7.85 19.94
C SER A 36 -9.02 -7.61 19.15
N ILE A 37 -8.19 -6.67 19.64
CA ILE A 37 -6.78 -6.56 19.25
C ILE A 37 -6.02 -7.55 20.13
N SER A 38 -5.94 -8.82 19.71
CA SER A 38 -5.11 -9.80 20.39
C SER A 38 -3.68 -9.76 19.83
N TRP A 39 -2.68 -9.78 20.72
CA TRP A 39 -1.27 -9.89 20.34
C TRP A 39 -0.94 -11.20 19.60
N GLU A 40 -1.84 -12.19 19.63
CA GLU A 40 -1.74 -13.44 18.87
C GLU A 40 -1.92 -13.25 17.36
N PHE A 41 -2.52 -12.14 16.94
CA PHE A 41 -2.67 -11.83 15.52
C PHE A 41 -1.32 -11.66 14.81
N PHE A 42 -0.33 -11.09 15.50
CA PHE A 42 1.07 -10.99 15.04
C PHE A 42 1.82 -12.33 15.11
N LYS A 43 1.20 -13.39 15.65
CA LYS A 43 1.80 -14.72 15.72
C LYS A 43 1.22 -15.69 14.70
N LEU A 44 0.15 -15.32 13.99
CA LEU A 44 -0.53 -16.18 13.04
C LEU A 44 0.06 -16.03 11.62
N PRO A 45 0.66 -17.09 11.04
CA PRO A 45 1.20 -17.04 9.68
C PRO A 45 0.12 -16.72 8.63
N SER A 46 -1.14 -17.09 8.88
CA SER A 46 -2.27 -16.81 7.99
C SER A 46 -2.60 -15.33 7.85
N THR A 47 -2.35 -14.53 8.89
CA THR A 47 -2.56 -13.08 8.86
C THR A 47 -1.59 -12.40 7.92
N TYR A 48 -0.30 -12.70 8.03
CA TYR A 48 0.72 -12.13 7.16
C TYR A 48 0.52 -12.53 5.70
N VAL A 49 0.09 -13.77 5.46
CA VAL A 49 -0.27 -14.23 4.10
C VAL A 49 -1.43 -13.43 3.54
N LYS A 50 -2.51 -13.22 4.31
CA LYS A 50 -3.64 -12.37 3.90
C LYS A 50 -3.19 -10.93 3.63
N MET A 51 -2.30 -10.41 4.46
CA MET A 51 -1.74 -9.07 4.32
C MET A 51 -0.90 -8.94 3.05
N LEU A 52 -0.09 -9.96 2.74
CA LEU A 52 0.75 -10.01 1.55
C LEU A 52 -0.10 -10.13 0.28
N ILE A 53 -1.15 -10.96 0.30
CA ILE A 53 -2.14 -11.05 -0.79
C ILE A 53 -2.84 -9.70 -1.01
N PHE A 54 -3.29 -9.04 0.07
CA PHE A 54 -3.90 -7.71 -0.01
C PHE A 54 -2.92 -6.69 -0.59
N GLN A 55 -1.68 -6.66 -0.11
CA GLN A 55 -0.63 -5.76 -0.61
C GLN A 55 -0.34 -5.98 -2.09
N VAL A 56 -0.34 -7.22 -2.57
CA VAL A 56 -0.14 -7.54 -3.99
C VAL A 56 -1.32 -7.05 -4.82
N ILE A 57 -2.55 -7.41 -4.46
CA ILE A 57 -3.75 -7.04 -5.24
C ILE A 57 -3.96 -5.53 -5.23
N PHE A 58 -3.99 -4.92 -4.04
CA PHE A 58 -4.19 -3.49 -3.86
C PHE A 58 -3.04 -2.68 -4.45
N GLY A 59 -1.81 -3.19 -4.30
CA GLY A 59 -0.62 -2.56 -4.84
C GLY A 59 -0.59 -2.53 -6.36
N ILE A 60 -0.94 -3.64 -7.02
CA ILE A 60 -1.09 -3.71 -8.48
C ILE A 60 -2.18 -2.75 -8.95
N TRP A 61 -3.33 -2.75 -8.26
CA TRP A 61 -4.43 -1.86 -8.62
C TRP A 61 -4.06 -0.38 -8.51
N MET A 62 -3.49 0.03 -7.37
CA MET A 62 -3.03 1.40 -7.16
C MET A 62 -1.87 1.77 -8.08
N TYR A 63 -1.02 0.81 -8.47
CA TYR A 63 0.04 1.04 -9.44
C TYR A 63 -0.54 1.46 -10.81
N PHE A 64 -1.51 0.72 -11.33
CA PHE A 64 -2.13 1.05 -12.63
C PHE A 64 -3.04 2.27 -12.55
N ARG A 65 -3.79 2.41 -11.47
CA ARG A 65 -4.75 3.52 -11.30
C ARG A 65 -4.07 4.85 -11.05
N ASP A 66 -3.00 4.86 -10.26
CA ASP A 66 -2.48 6.10 -9.65
C ASP A 66 -0.99 6.32 -9.94
N TYR A 67 -0.15 5.32 -9.67
CA TYR A 67 1.30 5.48 -9.86
C TYR A 67 1.67 5.70 -11.33
N LYS A 68 1.23 4.82 -12.24
CA LYS A 68 1.57 4.87 -13.66
C LYS A 68 1.15 6.17 -14.34
N PRO A 69 -0.11 6.64 -14.27
CA PRO A 69 -0.53 7.87 -14.93
C PRO A 69 0.13 9.11 -14.32
N LYS A 70 0.31 9.18 -13.00
CA LYS A 70 0.96 10.33 -12.36
C LYS A 70 2.46 10.36 -12.64
N ALA A 71 3.15 9.22 -12.59
CA ALA A 71 4.56 9.13 -12.93
C ALA A 71 4.84 9.52 -14.40
N GLN A 72 3.95 9.16 -15.33
CA GLN A 72 4.04 9.59 -16.73
C GLN A 72 3.88 11.11 -16.87
N ARG A 73 2.88 11.73 -16.23
CA ARG A 73 2.69 13.19 -16.25
C ARG A 73 3.93 13.97 -15.78
N PHE A 74 4.62 13.48 -14.74
CA PHE A 74 5.87 14.10 -14.28
C PHE A 74 7.06 13.89 -15.22
N LYS A 75 7.09 12.78 -15.97
CA LYS A 75 8.08 12.54 -17.03
C LYS A 75 7.85 13.48 -18.22
N ASP A 76 6.59 13.72 -18.56
CA ASP A 76 6.19 14.56 -19.70
C ASP A 76 6.24 16.07 -19.37
N GLY A 77 6.55 16.43 -18.11
CA GLY A 77 6.81 17.81 -17.70
C GLY A 77 5.57 18.68 -17.45
N VAL A 78 4.38 18.08 -17.36
CA VAL A 78 3.09 18.74 -17.10
C VAL A 78 2.86 18.92 -15.60
#